data_AF-A0A957JSE1-F1
#
_entry.id   AF-A0A957JSE1-F1
#
_cell.length_a   1.000
_cell.length_b   1.000
_cell.length_c   1.000
_cell.angle_alpha   90.00
_cell.angle_beta   90.00
_cell.angle_gamma   90.00
#
_symmetry.space_group_name_H-M   'P 1'
#
loop_
_entity.id
_entity.type
_entity.pdbx_description
1 polymer ?
#
loop_
_entity_poly.entity_id
_entity_poly.type
_entity_poly.pdbx_seq_one_letter_code
_entity_poly.pdbx_strand_id
1 'polypeptide(L)'
;SALKKTYRDQLRGTLNGVVFVHLAGDFDLIWSRMAARQGHFMKANMLQSQFATLEPPTAVEALTISVACPPEDIINQILHQAFA
;
A
#
# COMPACT_ATOMS: atom_id res chain seq x y z
N SER A 1 -4.00 8.83 5.06
CA SER A 1 -3.41 7.57 4.57
C SER A 1 -3.59 6.51 5.65
N ALA A 2 -3.88 5.24 5.31
CA ALA A 2 -4.13 4.17 6.28
C ALA A 2 -2.86 3.47 6.79
N LEU A 3 -1.79 4.25 7.01
CA LEU A 3 -0.44 3.74 7.30
C LEU A 3 -0.29 3.15 8.70
N LYS A 4 -1.02 3.71 9.68
CA LYS A 4 -1.06 3.22 11.05
C LYS A 4 -2.17 2.21 11.24
N LYS A 5 -1.98 1.25 12.15
CA LYS A 5 -3.01 0.29 12.54
C LYS A 5 -4.28 0.98 13.01
N THR A 6 -4.16 2.01 13.84
CA THR A 6 -5.32 2.77 14.36
C THR A 6 -6.19 3.35 13.25
N TYR A 7 -5.59 3.79 12.13
CA TYR A 7 -6.34 4.28 10.98
C TYR A 7 -7.05 3.15 10.23
N ARG A 8 -6.42 1.98 10.09
CA ARG A 8 -7.05 0.79 9.51
C ARG A 8 -8.23 0.32 10.37
N ASP A 9 -8.07 0.32 11.69
CA ASP A 9 -9.11 -0.07 12.63
C ASP A 9 -10.30 0.90 12.59
N GLN A 10 -10.06 2.21 12.50
CA GLN A 10 -11.10 3.21 12.32
C GLN A 10 -11.87 3.04 11.01
N LEU A 11 -11.16 2.79 9.90
CA LEU A 11 -11.76 2.56 8.59
C LEU A 11 -12.56 1.26 8.54
N ARG A 12 -12.08 0.20 9.24
CA ARG A 12 -12.82 -1.04 9.40
C ARG A 12 -14.09 -0.81 10.23
N GLY A 13 -14.00 0.01 11.28
CA GLY A 13 -15.13 0.37 12.13
C GLY A 13 -15.89 -0.87 12.60
N THR A 14 -17.21 -0.87 12.37
CA THR A 14 -18.09 -2.04 12.57
C THR A 14 -18.48 -2.72 11.26
N LEU A 15 -17.84 -2.35 10.14
CA LEU A 15 -18.16 -2.88 8.83
C LEU A 15 -17.56 -4.28 8.67
N ASN A 16 -18.42 -5.22 8.26
CA ASN A 16 -17.97 -6.53 7.80
C ASN A 16 -17.62 -6.45 6.30
N GLY A 17 -16.57 -7.16 5.88
CA GLY A 17 -16.17 -7.25 4.47
C GLY A 17 -15.20 -6.17 3.98
N VAL A 18 -14.60 -5.38 4.88
CA VAL A 18 -13.51 -4.47 4.50
C VAL A 18 -12.21 -5.24 4.36
N VAL A 19 -11.68 -5.29 3.13
CA VAL A 19 -10.37 -5.88 2.82
C VAL A 19 -9.37 -4.75 2.60
N PHE A 20 -8.27 -4.78 3.37
CA PHE A 20 -7.12 -3.93 3.10
C PHE A 20 -6.13 -4.65 2.19
N VAL A 21 -5.61 -3.94 1.20
CA VAL A 21 -4.50 -4.39 0.37
C VAL A 21 -3.32 -3.45 0.60
N HIS A 22 -2.24 -4.00 1.14
CA HIS A 22 -0.97 -3.32 1.29
C HIS A 22 -0.09 -3.58 0.07
N LEU A 23 0.00 -2.57 -0.79
CA LEU A 23 0.91 -2.55 -1.94
C LEU A 23 2.34 -2.25 -1.47
N ALA A 24 3.08 -3.31 -1.18
CA ALA A 24 4.42 -3.24 -0.60
C ALA A 24 5.50 -3.07 -1.68
N GLY A 25 6.43 -2.16 -1.44
CA GLY A 25 7.64 -1.98 -2.24
C GLY A 25 8.73 -1.38 -1.37
N ASP A 26 9.99 -1.61 -1.76
CA ASP A 26 11.10 -0.92 -1.12
C ASP A 26 11.11 0.58 -1.47
N PHE A 27 11.90 1.34 -0.71
CA PHE A 27 11.98 2.79 -0.87
C PHE A 27 12.48 3.17 -2.26
N ASP A 28 13.53 2.49 -2.74
CA ASP A 28 14.23 2.85 -3.98
C ASP A 28 13.37 2.61 -5.23
N LEU A 29 12.61 1.51 -5.27
CA LEU A 29 11.64 1.23 -6.33
C LEU A 29 10.52 2.28 -6.36
N ILE A 30 9.98 2.62 -5.20
CA ILE A 30 8.90 3.63 -5.13
C ILE A 30 9.44 5.01 -5.50
N TRP A 31 10.64 5.35 -5.01
CA TRP A 31 11.32 6.60 -5.32
C TRP A 31 11.57 6.76 -6.82
N SER A 32 12.19 5.76 -7.46
CA SER A 32 12.50 5.79 -8.89
C SER A 32 11.24 5.94 -9.74
N ARG A 33 10.16 5.23 -9.40
CA ARG A 33 8.86 5.35 -10.10
C ARG A 33 8.22 6.72 -9.90
N MET A 34 8.30 7.32 -8.71
CA MET A 34 7.78 8.66 -8.49
C MET A 34 8.60 9.72 -9.24
N ALA A 35 9.94 9.56 -9.29
CA ALA A 35 10.84 10.47 -10.00
C ALA A 35 10.66 10.45 -11.52
N ALA A 36 10.25 9.31 -12.08
CA ALA A 36 9.96 9.19 -13.51
C ALA A 36 8.63 9.87 -13.93
N ARG A 37 7.75 10.25 -12.99
CA ARG A 37 6.45 10.85 -13.32
C ARG A 37 6.60 12.33 -13.68
N GLN A 38 6.26 12.66 -14.93
CA GLN A 38 6.18 14.04 -15.40
C GLN A 38 4.96 14.75 -14.78
N GLY A 39 5.11 16.00 -14.36
CA GLY A 39 4.00 16.86 -13.88
C GLY A 39 3.62 16.75 -12.40
N HIS A 40 4.26 15.87 -11.62
CA HIS A 40 4.05 15.79 -10.16
C HIS A 40 5.24 16.38 -9.39
N PHE A 41 4.99 17.44 -8.62
CA PHE A 41 6.01 18.10 -7.79
C PHE A 41 6.47 17.17 -6.66
N MET A 42 7.72 16.72 -6.70
CA MET A 42 8.29 15.81 -5.71
C MET A 42 8.78 16.56 -4.46
N LYS A 43 8.29 16.14 -3.28
CA LYS A 43 8.97 16.40 -2.02
C LYS A 43 9.57 15.08 -1.53
N ALA A 44 10.88 14.89 -1.68
CA ALA A 44 11.59 13.69 -1.20
C ALA A 44 11.22 13.33 0.26
N ASN A 45 11.07 14.37 1.06
CA ASN A 45 10.70 14.28 2.47
C ASN A 45 9.32 13.64 2.71
N MET A 46 8.43 13.66 1.72
CA MET A 46 7.11 13.02 1.81
C MET A 46 7.22 11.49 1.75
N LEU A 47 8.05 10.94 0.86
CA LEU A 47 8.20 9.48 0.80
C LEU A 47 8.86 8.96 2.08
N GLN A 48 9.89 9.67 2.55
CA GLN A 48 10.55 9.37 3.82
C GLN A 48 9.58 9.39 5.00
N SER A 49 8.74 10.42 5.13
CA SER A 49 7.78 10.50 6.23
C SER A 49 6.72 9.40 6.17
N GLN A 50 6.31 8.99 4.97
CA GLN A 50 5.35 7.89 4.78
C GLN A 50 5.96 6.55 5.21
N PHE A 51 7.21 6.26 4.83
CA PHE A 51 7.92 5.07 5.28
C PHE A 51 8.14 5.07 6.80
N ALA A 52 8.52 6.20 7.39
CA ALA A 52 8.67 6.33 8.84
C ALA A 52 7.34 6.19 9.60
N THR A 53 6.21 6.49 8.96
CA THR A 53 4.87 6.38 9.56
C THR A 53 4.23 5.01 9.34
N LEU A 54 4.71 4.24 8.36
CA LEU A 54 4.13 2.95 8.01
C LEU A 54 4.32 1.96 9.17
N GLU A 55 3.20 1.49 9.71
CA GLU A 55 3.13 0.30 10.56
C GLU A 55 2.70 -0.87 9.66
N PRO A 56 3.64 -1.71 9.20
CA PRO A 56 3.33 -2.77 8.24
C PRO A 56 2.20 -3.65 8.77
N PRO A 57 1.10 -3.83 8.01
CA PRO A 57 0.00 -4.66 8.46
C PRO A 57 0.40 -6.12 8.51
N THR A 58 -0.14 -6.84 9.50
CA THR A 58 -0.04 -8.30 9.56
C THR A 58 -0.92 -8.97 8.49
N ALA A 59 -0.71 -10.27 8.25
CA ALA A 59 -1.53 -11.04 7.31
C ALA A 59 -3.02 -11.11 7.68
N VAL A 60 -3.37 -10.85 8.94
CA VAL A 60 -4.76 -10.77 9.41
C VAL A 60 -5.37 -9.39 9.13
N GLU A 61 -4.55 -8.35 9.08
CA GLU A 61 -5.01 -6.98 8.86
C GLU A 61 -5.16 -6.62 7.39
N ALA A 62 -4.31 -7.15 6.52
CA ALA A 62 -4.27 -6.85 5.09
C ALA A 62 -3.61 -7.94 4.25
N LEU A 63 -4.02 -8.03 2.98
CA LEU A 63 -3.29 -8.76 1.94
C LEU A 63 -2.06 -7.94 1.54
N THR A 64 -0.88 -8.54 1.57
CA THR A 64 0.34 -7.85 1.14
C THR A 64 0.73 -8.30 -0.25
N ILE A 65 0.82 -7.35 -1.18
CA ILE A 65 1.13 -7.60 -2.60
C ILE A 65 2.27 -6.70 -3.04
N SER A 66 3.25 -7.29 -3.73
CA SER A 66 4.42 -6.56 -4.19
C SER A 66 4.07 -5.62 -5.34
N VAL A 67 4.54 -4.38 -5.27
CA VAL A 67 4.47 -3.43 -6.39
C VAL A 67 5.54 -3.68 -7.44
N ALA A 68 6.50 -4.59 -7.23
CA ALA A 68 7.54 -4.90 -8.22
C ALA A 68 6.96 -5.53 -9.50
N CYS A 69 5.77 -6.11 -9.42
CA CYS A 69 5.07 -6.69 -10.56
C CYS A 69 4.40 -5.62 -11.46
N PRO A 70 4.11 -5.95 -12.72
CA PRO A 70 3.19 -5.19 -13.56
C PRO A 70 1.81 -5.00 -12.90
N PRO A 71 1.09 -3.91 -13.21
CA PRO A 71 -0.24 -3.66 -12.65
C PRO A 71 -1.24 -4.79 -12.86
N GLU A 72 -1.20 -5.47 -14.01
CA GLU A 72 -2.08 -6.60 -14.33
C GLU A 72 -1.90 -7.77 -13.35
N ASP A 73 -0.64 -8.11 -13.03
CA ASP A 73 -0.33 -9.17 -12.08
C ASP A 73 -0.76 -8.80 -10.66
N ILE A 74 -0.61 -7.53 -10.27
CA ILE A 74 -1.07 -7.02 -8.97
C ILE A 74 -2.60 -7.19 -8.87
N ILE A 75 -3.33 -6.81 -9.91
CA ILE A 75 -4.80 -6.94 -9.96
C ILE A 75 -5.20 -8.41 -9.86
N ASN A 76 -4.57 -9.29 -10.63
CA ASN A 76 -4.87 -10.72 -10.60
C ASN A 76 -4.61 -11.33 -9.20
N GLN A 77 -3.53 -10.94 -8.53
CA GLN A 77 -3.25 -11.37 -7.16
C GLN A 77 -4.31 -10.85 -6.17
N ILE A 78 -4.75 -9.60 -6.29
CA ILE A 78 -5.83 -9.05 -5.44
C ILE A 78 -7.11 -9.85 -5.64
N LEU A 79 -7.52 -10.05 -6.89
CA LEU A 79 -8.78 -10.75 -7.20
C LEU A 79 -8.76 -12.19 -6.68
N HIS A 80 -7.64 -12.88 -6.83
CA HIS A 80 -7.49 -14.26 -6.36
C HIS A 80 -7.42 -14.37 -4.83
N GLN A 81 -6.83 -13.41 -4.12
CA GLN A 81 -6.65 -13.52 -2.66
C GLN A 81 -7.80 -12.90 -1.86
N ALA A 82 -8.48 -11.88 -2.40
CA ALA A 82 -9.54 -11.16 -1.69
C ALA A 82 -10.94 -11.75 -1.89
N PHE A 83 -11.16 -12.49 -2.98
CA PHE A 83 -12.50 -12.93 -3.39
C PHE A 83 -12.59 -14.43 -3.76
N ALA A 84 -11.57 -15.23 -3.43
CA ALA A 84 -11.62 -16.68 -3.56
C ALA A 84 -12.34 -17.34 -2.39
#